data_AF-A0A1Q7I8K3-F1
#
_entry.id   AF-A0A1Q7I8K3-F1
#
_cell.length_a   1.000
_cell.length_b   1.000
_cell.length_c   1.000
_cell.angle_alpha   90.00
_cell.angle_beta   90.00
_cell.angle_gamma   90.00
#
_symmetry.space_group_name_H-M   'P 1'
#
loop_
_entity.id
_entity.type
_entity.pdbx_description
1 polymer ?
#
loop_
_entity_poly.entity_id
_entity_poly.type
_entity_poly.pdbx_seq_one_letter_code
_entity_poly.pdbx_strand_id
1 'polypeptide(L)'
;MSLLNAHQPTASGIPASASKVGQQSLPQGCTPARIPLNVVAQDAANGLHLTVDRVKAQVHAGKTFAQIATARGITAQQLRALEIHALQQANNYWLGLGCITRQDVTNNMQRDVGDAAYMDLEFTDAFRS
;
A
#
# COMPACT_ATOMS: atom_id res chain seq x y z
N MET A 1 31.98 -54.40 13.03
CA MET A 1 30.68 -54.66 12.37
C MET A 1 29.62 -54.77 13.46
N SER A 2 28.55 -54.00 13.29
CA SER A 2 27.47 -53.71 14.23
C SER A 2 26.67 -54.93 14.67
N LEU A 3 26.21 -54.96 15.92
CA LEU A 3 24.84 -55.36 16.33
C LEU A 3 24.56 -54.81 17.74
N LEU A 4 23.44 -54.08 17.90
CA LEU A 4 22.68 -53.72 19.12
C LEU A 4 21.84 -52.48 18.74
N ASN A 5 20.58 -52.30 19.08
CA ASN A 5 19.52 -53.13 19.65
C ASN A 5 18.24 -52.29 19.48
N ALA A 6 17.09 -52.91 19.23
CA ALA A 6 15.81 -52.23 19.08
C ALA A 6 15.36 -51.55 20.38
N HIS A 7 14.85 -50.31 20.30
CA HIS A 7 13.87 -49.74 21.24
C HIS A 7 13.08 -48.63 20.54
N GLN A 8 11.79 -48.86 20.32
CA GLN A 8 10.80 -47.78 20.32
C GLN A 8 10.17 -47.74 21.72
N PRO A 9 9.97 -46.54 22.26
CA PRO A 9 8.66 -46.23 22.80
C PRO A 9 8.11 -44.90 22.28
N THR A 10 6.78 -44.89 22.19
CA THR A 10 5.85 -43.82 21.81
C THR A 10 6.00 -42.54 22.64
N ALA A 11 5.97 -41.37 21.99
CA ALA A 11 5.40 -40.15 22.56
C ALA A 11 5.16 -39.10 21.47
N SER A 12 3.97 -38.52 21.50
CA SER A 12 3.45 -37.46 20.65
C SER A 12 4.43 -36.32 20.41
N GLY A 13 4.66 -36.03 19.13
CA GLY A 13 5.36 -34.85 18.68
C GLY A 13 5.17 -34.74 17.19
N ILE A 14 4.03 -34.18 16.77
CA ILE A 14 3.96 -33.55 15.44
C ILE A 14 5.16 -32.59 15.43
N PRO A 15 6.15 -32.72 14.52
CA PRO A 15 7.09 -31.65 14.36
C PRO A 15 6.27 -30.47 13.89
N ALA A 16 6.05 -29.51 14.78
CA ALA A 16 5.68 -28.16 14.40
C ALA A 16 6.85 -27.65 13.56
N SER A 17 6.84 -27.98 12.27
CA SER A 17 7.52 -27.23 11.22
C SER A 17 6.84 -25.88 11.12
N ALA A 18 6.86 -25.12 12.22
CA ALA A 18 6.51 -23.72 12.25
C ALA A 18 7.64 -22.98 11.53
N SER A 19 7.42 -22.80 10.23
CA SER A 19 7.73 -21.59 9.49
C SER A 19 9.05 -20.90 9.86
N LYS A 20 10.17 -21.48 9.40
CA LYS A 20 11.40 -20.73 9.16
C LYS A 20 11.36 -20.05 7.78
N VAL A 21 10.29 -19.29 7.50
CA VAL A 21 10.36 -18.22 6.50
C VAL A 21 10.70 -16.98 7.30
N GLY A 22 11.96 -16.55 7.18
CA GLY A 22 12.63 -15.68 8.12
C GLY A 22 11.89 -14.38 8.43
N GLN A 23 11.99 -14.00 9.70
CA GLN A 23 11.82 -12.64 10.20
C GLN A 23 12.90 -11.72 9.59
N GLN A 24 12.87 -11.53 8.27
CA GLN A 24 13.67 -10.50 7.64
C GLN A 24 13.01 -9.17 7.97
N SER A 25 13.62 -8.45 8.90
CA SER A 25 13.24 -7.07 9.21
C SER A 25 13.29 -6.25 7.93
N LEU A 26 12.19 -5.56 7.62
CA LEU A 26 12.13 -4.66 6.47
C LEU A 26 13.25 -3.60 6.55
N PRO A 27 13.75 -3.08 5.41
CA PRO A 27 14.72 -1.99 5.42
C PRO A 27 14.21 -0.78 6.21
N GLN A 28 15.12 0.04 6.73
CA GLN A 28 14.75 1.24 7.49
C GLN A 28 13.90 2.19 6.61
N GLY A 29 12.75 2.62 7.14
CA GLY A 29 11.78 3.46 6.41
C GLY A 29 10.70 2.67 5.66
N CYS A 30 10.83 1.34 5.58
CA CYS A 30 9.80 0.47 5.05
C CYS A 30 8.82 0.04 6.14
N THR A 31 7.57 -0.20 5.77
CA THR A 31 6.52 -0.72 6.67
C THR A 31 5.82 -1.90 6.01
N PRO A 32 5.09 -2.75 6.76
CA PRO A 32 4.28 -3.83 6.18
C PRO A 32 3.07 -3.34 5.37
N ALA A 33 2.88 -2.01 5.20
CA ALA A 33 1.80 -1.48 4.38
C ALA A 33 1.96 -1.92 2.92
N ARG A 34 0.89 -1.78 2.13
CA ARG A 34 0.89 -2.13 0.70
C ARG A 34 1.55 -1.08 -0.19
N ILE A 35 1.41 0.18 0.18
CA ILE A 35 2.04 1.38 -0.43
C ILE A 35 2.22 2.46 0.67
N PRO A 36 3.10 3.45 0.49
CA PRO A 36 3.25 4.54 1.46
C PRO A 36 2.07 5.53 1.31
N LEU A 37 0.99 5.29 2.05
CA LEU A 37 -0.24 6.09 1.97
C LEU A 37 -0.02 7.58 2.27
N ASN A 38 0.96 7.91 3.11
CA ASN A 38 1.37 9.29 3.37
C ASN A 38 1.91 9.98 2.10
N VAL A 39 2.67 9.26 1.26
CA VAL A 39 3.18 9.77 -0.01
C VAL A 39 2.05 9.92 -1.03
N VAL A 40 1.13 8.95 -1.09
CA VAL A 40 -0.09 9.04 -1.92
C VAL A 40 -0.89 10.29 -1.56
N ALA A 41 -1.23 10.46 -0.28
CA ALA A 41 -2.02 11.59 0.19
C ALA A 41 -1.31 12.93 -0.07
N GLN A 42 0.01 12.99 0.13
CA GLN A 42 0.77 14.21 -0.12
C GLN A 42 0.78 14.59 -1.61
N ASP A 43 1.07 13.64 -2.50
CA ASP A 43 1.13 13.90 -3.94
C ASP A 43 -0.25 14.25 -4.50
N ALA A 44 -1.28 13.53 -4.06
CA ALA A 44 -2.66 13.78 -4.44
C ALA A 44 -3.13 15.18 -4.01
N ALA A 45 -2.85 15.59 -2.76
CA ALA A 45 -3.18 16.93 -2.28
C ALA A 45 -2.44 18.03 -3.06
N ASN A 46 -1.16 17.82 -3.38
CA ASN A 46 -0.38 18.73 -4.21
C ASN A 46 -0.99 18.90 -5.60
N GLY A 47 -1.46 17.82 -6.23
CA GLY A 47 -2.16 17.86 -7.51
C GLY A 47 -3.48 18.65 -7.48
N LEU A 48 -4.13 18.74 -6.31
CA LEU A 48 -5.30 19.61 -6.09
C LEU A 48 -4.93 21.07 -5.74
N HIS A 49 -3.64 21.37 -5.62
CA HIS A 49 -3.11 22.61 -5.05
C HIS A 49 -3.70 22.91 -3.66
N LEU A 50 -3.74 21.89 -2.80
CA LEU A 50 -4.18 21.95 -1.41
C LEU A 50 -3.14 21.30 -0.50
N THR A 51 -3.17 21.62 0.79
CA THR A 51 -2.45 20.83 1.78
C THR A 51 -3.23 19.55 2.10
N VAL A 52 -2.54 18.52 2.58
CA VAL A 52 -3.19 17.29 3.08
C VAL A 52 -4.27 17.64 4.09
N ASP A 53 -4.00 18.53 5.06
CA ASP A 53 -4.96 18.95 6.08
C ASP A 53 -6.23 19.59 5.48
N ARG A 54 -6.11 20.34 4.37
CA ARG A 54 -7.28 20.92 3.70
C ARG A 54 -8.09 19.90 2.91
N VAL A 55 -7.46 18.86 2.39
CA VAL A 55 -8.19 17.74 1.79
C VAL A 55 -8.89 16.94 2.88
N LYS A 56 -8.18 16.56 3.96
CA LYS A 56 -8.76 15.87 5.12
C LYS A 56 -9.96 16.61 5.71
N ALA A 57 -9.82 17.91 5.96
CA ALA A 57 -10.92 18.73 6.49
C ALA A 57 -12.19 18.68 5.62
N GLN A 58 -12.02 18.67 4.29
CA GLN A 58 -13.15 18.57 3.37
C GLN A 58 -13.75 17.16 3.30
N VAL A 59 -12.91 16.13 3.38
CA VAL A 59 -13.35 14.73 3.47
C VAL A 59 -14.14 14.48 4.77
N HIS A 60 -13.66 15.00 5.90
CA HIS A 60 -14.41 14.95 7.17
C HIS A 60 -15.70 15.77 7.14
N ALA A 61 -15.77 16.80 6.30
CA ALA A 61 -17.01 17.53 6.01
C ALA A 61 -17.95 16.77 5.03
N GLY A 62 -17.63 15.53 4.66
CA GLY A 62 -18.46 14.65 3.85
C GLY A 62 -18.23 14.73 2.34
N LYS A 63 -17.21 15.45 1.87
CA LYS A 63 -16.88 15.48 0.44
C LYS A 63 -16.07 14.25 0.03
N THR A 64 -16.30 13.75 -1.19
CA THR A 64 -15.38 12.79 -1.82
C THR A 64 -14.19 13.50 -2.45
N PHE A 65 -13.11 12.77 -2.72
CA PHE A 65 -11.91 13.31 -3.37
C PHE A 65 -12.25 13.90 -4.74
N ALA A 66 -13.10 13.25 -5.53
CA ALA A 66 -13.60 13.73 -6.81
C ALA A 66 -14.43 15.01 -6.71
N GLN A 67 -15.26 15.15 -5.68
CA GLN A 67 -16.00 16.38 -5.42
C GLN A 67 -15.06 17.54 -5.08
N ILE A 68 -14.01 17.26 -4.30
CA ILE A 68 -12.97 18.26 -3.99
C ILE A 68 -12.24 18.67 -5.28
N ALA A 69 -11.81 17.70 -6.10
CA ALA A 69 -11.13 17.96 -7.37
C ALA A 69 -11.99 18.77 -8.35
N THR A 70 -13.28 18.43 -8.48
CA THR A 70 -14.23 19.16 -9.32
C THR A 70 -14.35 20.62 -8.88
N ALA A 71 -14.38 20.90 -7.56
CA ALA A 71 -14.38 22.26 -7.03
C ALA A 71 -13.08 23.04 -7.31
N ARG A 72 -12.01 22.37 -7.73
CA ARG A 72 -10.75 22.96 -8.21
C ARG A 72 -10.69 23.10 -9.73
N GLY A 73 -11.76 22.77 -10.45
CA GLY A 73 -11.80 22.80 -11.91
C GLY A 73 -11.10 21.63 -12.57
N ILE A 74 -10.83 20.54 -11.84
CA ILE A 74 -10.21 19.33 -12.37
C ILE A 74 -11.30 18.44 -12.96
N THR A 75 -11.15 18.09 -14.23
CA THR A 75 -12.03 17.15 -14.93
C THR A 75 -11.81 15.71 -14.45
N ALA A 76 -12.79 14.83 -14.67
CA ALA A 76 -12.67 13.42 -14.31
C ALA A 76 -11.43 12.74 -14.94
N GLN A 77 -11.10 13.08 -16.19
CA GLN A 77 -9.91 12.53 -16.85
C GLN A 77 -8.60 13.02 -16.21
N GLN A 78 -8.52 14.31 -15.85
CA GLN A 78 -7.37 14.86 -15.14
C GLN A 78 -7.25 14.28 -13.73
N LEU A 79 -8.37 14.10 -13.03
CA LEU A 79 -8.40 13.45 -11.73
C LEU A 79 -7.84 12.02 -11.83
N ARG A 80 -8.29 11.26 -12.83
CA ARG A 80 -7.79 9.90 -13.06
C ARG A 80 -6.28 9.86 -13.26
N ALA A 81 -5.74 10.79 -14.06
CA ALA A 81 -4.30 10.90 -14.28
C ALA A 81 -3.54 11.27 -13.00
N LEU A 82 -4.09 12.19 -12.20
CA LEU A 82 -3.55 12.61 -10.90
C LEU A 82 -3.47 11.44 -9.92
N GLU A 83 -4.54 10.65 -9.79
CA GLU A 83 -4.57 9.51 -8.86
C GLU A 83 -3.57 8.42 -9.26
N ILE A 84 -3.48 8.09 -10.56
CA ILE A 84 -2.49 7.14 -11.08
C ILE A 84 -1.07 7.65 -10.81
N HIS A 85 -0.82 8.94 -10.99
CA HIS A 85 0.47 9.55 -10.69
C HIS A 85 0.82 9.41 -9.21
N ALA A 86 -0.11 9.71 -8.30
CA ALA A 86 0.13 9.59 -6.86
C ALA A 86 0.48 8.15 -6.43
N LEU A 87 -0.22 7.15 -6.97
CA LEU A 87 0.12 5.73 -6.75
C LEU A 87 1.52 5.38 -7.29
N GLN A 88 1.85 5.87 -8.49
CA GLN A 88 3.16 5.63 -9.09
C GLN A 88 4.29 6.28 -8.27
N GLN A 89 4.10 7.50 -7.78
CA GLN A 89 5.10 8.20 -6.95
C GLN A 89 5.33 7.47 -5.62
N ALA A 90 4.27 7.00 -4.99
CA ALA A 90 4.35 6.22 -3.76
C ALA A 90 5.16 4.92 -3.96
N ASN A 91 4.93 4.21 -5.07
CA ASN A 91 5.71 3.03 -5.44
C ASN A 91 7.18 3.38 -5.76
N ASN A 92 7.44 4.46 -6.50
CA ASN A 92 8.80 4.91 -6.82
C ASN A 92 9.59 5.27 -5.56
N TYR A 93 8.94 5.90 -4.57
CA TYR A 93 9.55 6.22 -3.29
C TYR A 93 10.04 4.95 -2.57
N TRP A 94 9.18 3.93 -2.47
CA TRP A 94 9.56 2.64 -1.88
C TRP A 94 10.60 1.86 -2.69
N LEU A 95 10.53 1.90 -4.02
CA LEU A 95 11.55 1.32 -4.88
C LEU A 95 12.93 1.96 -4.61
N GLY A 96 12.96 3.29 -4.45
CA GLY A 96 14.19 4.04 -4.15
C GLY A 96 14.78 3.70 -2.76
N LEU A 97 13.94 3.37 -1.79
CA LEU A 97 14.36 2.90 -0.47
C LEU A 97 14.72 1.40 -0.44
N GLY A 98 14.50 0.66 -1.54
CA GLY A 98 14.66 -0.79 -1.57
C GLY A 98 13.59 -1.55 -0.78
N CYS A 99 12.46 -0.92 -0.47
CA CYS A 99 11.33 -1.57 0.21
C CYS A 99 10.59 -2.57 -0.70
N ILE A 100 10.62 -2.32 -2.00
CA ILE A 100 9.95 -3.12 -3.03
C ILE A 100 10.83 -3.25 -4.27
N THR A 101 10.55 -4.26 -5.10
CA THR A 101 11.21 -4.46 -6.39
C THR A 101 10.45 -3.76 -7.54
N ARG A 102 11.03 -3.71 -8.74
CA ARG A 102 10.32 -3.24 -9.94
C ARG A 102 9.09 -4.09 -10.27
N GLN A 103 9.15 -5.40 -10.01
CA GLN A 103 8.00 -6.29 -10.23
C GLN A 103 6.87 -5.96 -9.26
N ASP A 104 7.21 -5.63 -8.01
CA ASP A 104 6.23 -5.20 -7.02
C ASP A 104 5.55 -3.88 -7.42
N VAL A 105 6.29 -2.94 -8.02
CA VAL A 105 5.68 -1.72 -8.60
C VAL A 105 4.63 -2.10 -9.64
N THR A 106 4.94 -2.99 -10.59
CA THR A 106 3.97 -3.44 -11.59
C THR A 106 2.75 -4.11 -10.95
N ASN A 107 2.96 -5.01 -10.00
CA ASN A 107 1.88 -5.72 -9.31
C ASN A 107 0.99 -4.77 -8.49
N ASN A 108 1.61 -3.80 -7.81
CA ASN A 108 0.90 -2.79 -7.03
C ASN A 108 0.05 -1.90 -7.94
N MET A 109 0.63 -1.41 -9.05
CA MET A 109 -0.13 -0.58 -9.99
C MET A 109 -1.29 -1.36 -10.62
N GLN A 110 -1.10 -2.63 -11.00
CA GLN A 110 -2.19 -3.46 -11.53
C GLN A 110 -3.33 -3.69 -10.52
N ARG A 111 -2.99 -3.79 -9.23
CA ARG A 111 -3.97 -3.99 -8.15
C ARG A 111 -4.72 -2.70 -7.81
N ASP A 112 -3.98 -1.60 -7.68
CA ASP A 112 -4.49 -0.36 -7.07
C ASP A 112 -5.17 0.54 -8.12
N VAL A 113 -4.86 0.39 -9.41
CA VAL A 113 -5.47 1.14 -10.51
C VAL A 113 -6.76 0.45 -10.97
N GLY A 114 -7.89 0.84 -10.36
CA GLY A 114 -9.23 0.32 -10.68
C GLY A 114 -10.08 1.19 -11.62
N ASP A 115 -11.41 1.08 -11.55
CA ASP A 115 -12.29 2.06 -12.18
C ASP A 115 -12.31 3.39 -11.39
N ALA A 116 -12.91 4.43 -11.96
CA ALA A 116 -12.91 5.76 -11.35
C ALA A 116 -13.65 5.83 -10.01
N ALA A 117 -14.69 5.00 -9.81
CA ALA A 117 -15.46 5.01 -8.56
C ALA A 117 -14.68 4.32 -7.43
N TYR A 118 -14.00 3.21 -7.74
CA TYR A 118 -13.08 2.55 -6.82
C TYR A 118 -11.96 3.51 -6.39
N MET A 119 -11.35 4.20 -7.35
CA MET A 119 -10.26 5.14 -7.08
C MET A 119 -10.71 6.32 -6.22
N ASP A 120 -11.88 6.92 -6.50
CA ASP A 120 -12.43 8.00 -5.68
C ASP A 120 -12.66 7.54 -4.23
N LEU A 121 -13.17 6.32 -4.04
CA LEU A 121 -13.39 5.74 -2.71
C LEU A 121 -12.06 5.54 -1.96
N GLU A 122 -11.08 4.89 -2.58
CA GLU A 122 -9.77 4.63 -1.95
C GLU A 122 -9.05 5.95 -1.60
N PHE A 123 -9.08 6.95 -2.48
CA PHE A 123 -8.48 8.25 -2.19
C PHE A 123 -9.24 9.00 -1.11
N THR A 124 -10.58 8.98 -1.14
CA THR A 124 -11.39 9.57 -0.06
C THR A 124 -11.06 8.93 1.29
N ASP A 125 -10.91 7.61 1.33
CA ASP A 125 -10.61 6.86 2.55
C ASP A 125 -9.17 7.13 3.04
N ALA A 126 -8.19 7.27 2.14
CA ALA A 126 -6.82 7.65 2.48
C ALA A 126 -6.72 9.02 3.19
N PHE A 127 -7.66 9.93 2.93
CA PHE A 127 -7.76 11.22 3.61
C PHE A 127 -8.70 11.19 4.83
N ARG A 128 -9.40 10.09 5.09
CA ARG A 128 -10.25 9.94 6.29
C ARG A 128 -9.47 9.42 7.50
N SER A 129 -8.34 8.73 7.27
CA SER A 129 -7.47 8.18 8.33
C SER A 129 -6.74 9.24 9.14
#